data_AF-U3K4G4-F1
#
_entry.id   AF-U3K4G4-F1
#
_cell.length_a   1.000
_cell.length_b   1.000
_cell.length_c   1.000
_cell.angle_alpha   90.00
_cell.angle_beta   90.00
_cell.angle_gamma   90.00
#
_symmetry.space_group_name_H-M   'P 1'
#
loop_
_entity.id
_entity.type
_entity.pdbx_description
1 polymer ?
#
loop_
_entity_poly.entity_id
_entity_poly.type
_entity_poly.pdbx_seq_one_letter_code
_entity_poly.pdbx_strand_id
1 'polypeptide(L)'
;MGCFTFIKVMMILFNLAIFLGGGTLLGVGIWVKVDGESFLNIFGALSSSVLQVVNVAYLLIVIGAILLVIGFLGCYGAQKESKCLLMMFFSVVLIIFIVEVAAAVVALVFTGLAETLLTGLVTPLLKDKYGADPTFTHIWNVTMTEVHCCGLNNYTDFDDSYFYKKYDSYPRQCCGDTVGICNSTLAAEKAVNGCFPQILEEIRTNAGVVGGVAAGIAALEIAAMAVAMYLYCRLDEK
;
A
#
# COMPACT_ATOMS: atom_id res chain seq x y z
N MET A 1 -7.95 13.29 38.30
CA MET A 1 -8.71 13.92 37.19
C MET A 1 -7.82 14.43 36.05
N GLY A 2 -6.69 15.11 36.29
CA GLY A 2 -5.85 15.67 35.22
C GLY A 2 -5.31 14.68 34.17
N CYS A 3 -4.85 13.49 34.58
CA CYS A 3 -4.31 12.47 33.67
C CYS A 3 -5.35 11.94 32.67
N PHE A 4 -6.58 11.68 33.13
CA PHE A 4 -7.69 11.23 32.26
C PHE A 4 -8.01 12.26 31.18
N THR A 5 -8.13 13.54 31.57
CA THR A 5 -8.38 14.63 30.63
C THR A 5 -7.24 14.79 29.64
N PHE A 6 -5.99 14.69 30.08
CA PHE A 6 -4.82 14.77 29.19
C PHE A 6 -4.81 13.66 28.14
N ILE A 7 -4.97 12.40 28.56
CA ILE A 7 -5.00 11.25 27.64
C ILE A 7 -6.16 11.36 26.65
N LYS A 8 -7.35 11.76 27.12
CA LYS A 8 -8.52 12.00 26.28
C LYS A 8 -8.25 13.06 25.22
N VAL A 9 -7.67 14.20 25.61
CA VAL A 9 -7.35 15.30 24.68
C VAL A 9 -6.30 14.86 23.67
N MET A 10 -5.25 14.16 24.10
CA MET A 10 -4.24 13.63 23.18
C MET A 10 -4.86 12.66 22.16
N MET A 11 -5.70 11.72 22.61
CA MET A 11 -6.40 10.80 21.70
C MET A 11 -7.24 11.56 20.67
N ILE A 12 -7.98 12.59 21.09
CA ILE A 12 -8.79 13.40 20.17
C ILE A 12 -7.89 14.12 19.16
N LEU A 13 -6.79 14.73 19.60
CA LEU A 13 -5.89 15.46 18.71
C LEU A 13 -5.23 14.56 17.67
N PHE A 14 -4.69 13.41 18.07
CA PHE A 14 -4.08 12.46 17.14
C PHE A 14 -5.09 11.89 16.15
N ASN A 15 -6.26 11.45 16.62
CA ASN A 15 -7.29 10.94 15.72
C ASN A 15 -7.86 12.04 14.81
N LEU A 16 -7.84 13.31 15.24
CA LEU A 16 -8.30 14.42 14.42
C LEU A 16 -7.31 14.68 13.29
N ALA A 17 -6.00 14.61 13.57
CA ALA A 17 -4.97 14.67 12.55
C ALA A 17 -5.12 13.52 11.53
N ILE A 18 -5.39 12.29 12.00
CA ILE A 18 -5.66 11.13 11.13
C ILE A 18 -6.92 11.35 10.30
N PHE A 19 -7.99 11.86 10.90
CA PHE A 19 -9.25 12.16 10.21
C PHE A 19 -9.07 13.20 9.10
N LEU A 20 -8.39 14.32 9.42
CA LEU A 20 -8.10 15.37 8.46
C LEU A 20 -7.17 14.87 7.35
N GLY A 21 -6.12 14.12 7.69
CA GLY A 21 -5.22 13.48 6.73
C GLY A 21 -5.94 12.46 5.83
N GLY A 22 -6.84 11.65 6.39
CA GLY A 22 -7.68 10.74 5.62
C GLY A 22 -8.61 11.49 4.66
N GLY A 23 -9.20 12.60 5.13
CA GLY A 23 -10.02 13.48 4.30
C GLY A 23 -9.24 14.15 3.16
N THR A 24 -8.02 14.60 3.41
CA THR A 24 -7.18 15.17 2.35
C THR A 24 -6.75 14.10 1.34
N LEU A 25 -6.32 12.92 1.77
CA LEU A 25 -5.97 11.81 0.88
C LEU A 25 -7.17 11.37 0.03
N LEU A 26 -8.35 11.23 0.65
CA LEU A 26 -9.59 10.89 -0.05
C LEU A 26 -9.98 11.99 -1.06
N GLY A 27 -9.93 13.26 -0.65
CA GLY A 27 -10.26 14.38 -1.51
C GLY A 27 -9.32 14.51 -2.70
N VAL A 28 -8.01 14.37 -2.48
CA VAL A 28 -7.00 14.34 -3.55
C VAL A 28 -7.23 13.15 -4.46
N GLY A 29 -7.47 11.96 -3.92
CA GLY A 29 -7.76 10.77 -4.72
C GLY A 29 -9.02 10.93 -5.59
N ILE A 30 -10.10 11.51 -5.06
CA ILE A 30 -11.31 11.79 -5.84
C ILE A 30 -11.04 12.86 -6.91
N TRP A 31 -10.36 13.96 -6.56
CA TRP A 31 -10.03 15.02 -7.53
C TRP A 31 -9.23 14.43 -8.68
N VAL A 32 -8.13 13.76 -8.38
CA VAL A 32 -7.28 13.11 -9.37
C VAL A 32 -8.06 12.14 -10.26
N LYS A 33 -9.05 11.44 -9.69
CA LYS A 33 -9.88 10.49 -10.43
C LYS A 33 -10.88 11.18 -11.37
N VAL A 34 -11.47 12.29 -10.94
CA VAL A 34 -12.55 13.01 -11.66
C VAL A 34 -11.98 14.00 -12.67
N ASP A 35 -10.90 14.71 -12.32
CA ASP A 35 -10.30 15.77 -13.11
C ASP A 35 -8.76 15.72 -12.99
N GLY A 36 -8.19 14.64 -13.54
CA GLY A 36 -6.75 14.43 -13.57
C GLY A 36 -6.01 15.50 -14.37
N GLU A 37 -6.59 16.01 -15.46
CA GLU A 37 -5.96 17.04 -16.31
C GLU A 37 -5.72 18.35 -15.55
N SER A 38 -6.71 18.85 -14.80
CA SER A 38 -6.51 20.03 -13.95
C SER A 38 -5.48 19.80 -12.85
N PHE A 39 -5.46 18.60 -12.24
CA PHE A 39 -4.43 18.27 -11.25
C PHE A 39 -3.02 18.34 -11.85
N LEU A 40 -2.84 17.83 -13.06
CA LEU A 40 -1.57 17.85 -13.78
C LEU A 40 -1.21 19.22 -14.31
N ASN A 41 -2.16 20.07 -14.67
CA ASN A 41 -1.84 21.44 -15.05
C ASN A 41 -1.30 22.25 -13.85
N ILE A 42 -1.69 21.89 -12.62
CA ILE A 42 -1.25 22.55 -11.39
C ILE A 42 0.04 21.92 -10.84
N PHE A 43 0.15 20.59 -10.86
CA PHE A 43 1.24 19.83 -10.24
C PHE A 43 2.13 19.07 -11.24
N GLY A 44 1.90 19.24 -12.55
CA GLY A 44 2.59 18.50 -13.63
C GLY A 44 4.07 18.80 -13.77
N ALA A 45 4.54 19.95 -13.26
CA ALA A 45 5.98 20.22 -13.17
C ALA A 45 6.73 19.21 -12.25
N LEU A 46 6.01 18.50 -11.38
CA LEU A 46 6.53 17.44 -10.50
C LEU A 46 6.26 16.01 -10.99
N SER A 47 5.49 15.81 -12.08
CA SER A 47 5.03 14.48 -12.51
C SER A 47 5.15 14.29 -14.02
N SER A 48 5.90 13.28 -14.44
CA SER A 48 6.29 13.05 -15.85
C SER A 48 5.24 12.32 -16.69
N SER A 49 4.05 12.01 -16.15
CA SER A 49 2.95 11.50 -16.99
C SER A 49 1.56 11.67 -16.38
N VAL A 50 0.58 12.02 -17.24
CA VAL A 50 -0.84 12.22 -16.87
C VAL A 50 -1.48 10.96 -16.28
N LEU A 51 -1.06 9.81 -16.78
CA LEU A 51 -1.55 8.50 -16.39
C LEU A 51 -1.06 8.04 -15.00
N GLN A 52 0.07 8.58 -14.53
CA GLN A 52 0.68 8.29 -13.23
C GLN A 52 -0.20 8.75 -12.06
N VAL A 53 -1.01 9.79 -12.28
CA VAL A 53 -1.76 10.44 -11.21
C VAL A 53 -3.12 9.76 -11.02
N VAL A 54 -3.87 9.54 -12.11
CA VAL A 54 -5.30 9.10 -12.09
C VAL A 54 -5.56 7.78 -11.37
N ASN A 55 -4.56 6.92 -11.15
CA ASN A 55 -4.74 5.60 -10.57
C ASN A 55 -4.04 5.31 -9.24
N VAL A 56 -2.99 6.06 -8.87
CA VAL A 56 -2.61 6.19 -7.45
C VAL A 56 -3.80 6.72 -6.63
N ALA A 57 -4.66 7.50 -7.29
CA ALA A 57 -5.97 7.93 -6.82
C ALA A 57 -6.81 6.83 -6.17
N TYR A 58 -6.90 5.62 -6.73
CA TYR A 58 -7.71 4.56 -6.14
C TYR A 58 -7.14 4.07 -4.81
N LEU A 59 -5.81 3.94 -4.70
CA LEU A 59 -5.16 3.61 -3.43
C LEU A 59 -5.34 4.75 -2.42
N LEU A 60 -5.18 6.01 -2.85
CA LEU A 60 -5.43 7.19 -2.02
C LEU A 60 -6.88 7.25 -1.53
N ILE A 61 -7.85 6.89 -2.36
CA ILE A 61 -9.27 6.81 -1.99
C ILE A 61 -9.49 5.72 -0.93
N VAL A 62 -8.98 4.50 -1.16
CA VAL A 62 -9.18 3.38 -0.22
C VAL A 62 -8.51 3.65 1.12
N ILE A 63 -7.23 4.03 1.10
CA ILE A 63 -6.46 4.34 2.31
C ILE A 63 -7.06 5.56 3.02
N GLY A 64 -7.38 6.62 2.27
CA GLY A 64 -7.99 7.83 2.80
C GLY A 64 -9.35 7.56 3.46
N ALA A 65 -10.19 6.73 2.86
CA ALA A 65 -11.48 6.33 3.44
C ALA A 65 -11.31 5.53 4.74
N ILE A 66 -10.37 4.59 4.79
CA ILE A 66 -10.07 3.81 6.01
C ILE A 66 -9.60 4.74 7.14
N LEU A 67 -8.63 5.62 6.85
CA LEU A 67 -8.12 6.59 7.83
C LEU A 67 -9.20 7.56 8.31
N LEU A 68 -10.08 8.01 7.43
CA LEU A 68 -11.20 8.88 7.77
C LEU A 68 -12.17 8.18 8.73
N VAL A 69 -12.53 6.92 8.46
CA VAL A 69 -13.42 6.15 9.35
C VAL A 69 -12.77 5.92 10.71
N ILE A 70 -11.51 5.49 10.75
CA ILE A 70 -10.78 5.24 12.01
C ILE A 70 -10.64 6.53 12.82
N GLY A 71 -10.21 7.63 12.19
CA GLY A 71 -10.08 8.92 12.83
C GLY A 71 -11.42 9.45 13.37
N PHE A 72 -12.52 9.26 12.62
CA PHE A 72 -13.86 9.61 13.09
C PHE A 72 -14.27 8.82 14.33
N LEU A 73 -14.10 7.49 14.31
CA LEU A 73 -14.42 6.62 15.45
C LEU A 73 -13.59 6.99 16.69
N GLY A 74 -12.29 7.24 16.52
CA GLY A 74 -11.38 7.63 17.60
C GLY A 74 -11.73 8.98 18.21
N CYS A 75 -11.90 10.03 17.39
CA CYS A 75 -12.28 11.36 17.87
C CYS A 75 -13.66 11.38 18.51
N TYR A 76 -14.67 10.87 17.81
CA TYR A 76 -16.05 10.97 18.24
C TYR A 76 -16.33 10.03 19.42
N GLY A 77 -15.70 8.85 19.45
CA GLY A 77 -15.74 7.93 20.58
C GLY A 77 -15.16 8.55 21.86
N ALA A 78 -13.99 9.18 21.75
CA ALA A 78 -13.39 9.89 22.89
C ALA A 78 -14.22 11.11 23.30
N GLN A 79 -14.68 11.95 22.36
CA GLN A 79 -15.44 13.17 22.66
C GLN A 79 -16.79 12.87 23.32
N LYS A 80 -17.56 11.93 22.75
CA LYS A 80 -18.89 11.54 23.26
C LYS A 80 -18.84 10.60 24.45
N GLU A 81 -17.65 10.18 24.89
CA GLU A 81 -17.50 9.21 25.97
C GLU A 81 -18.33 7.95 25.70
N SER A 82 -18.39 7.52 24.42
CA SER A 82 -19.22 6.41 23.99
C SER A 82 -18.41 5.12 23.96
N LYS A 83 -18.74 4.21 24.88
CA LYS A 83 -18.15 2.87 24.98
C LYS A 83 -18.22 2.08 23.67
N CYS A 84 -19.36 2.15 22.98
CA CYS A 84 -19.56 1.44 21.71
C CYS A 84 -18.61 1.95 20.62
N LEU A 85 -18.49 3.27 20.43
CA LEU A 85 -17.59 3.86 19.43
C LEU A 85 -16.12 3.56 19.74
N LEU A 86 -15.76 3.59 21.03
CA LEU A 86 -14.41 3.30 21.49
C LEU A 86 -14.03 1.83 21.30
N MET A 87 -14.97 0.91 21.53
CA MET A 87 -14.80 -0.51 21.23
C MET A 87 -14.70 -0.78 19.73
N MET A 88 -15.52 -0.12 18.91
CA MET A 88 -15.39 -0.24 17.45
C MET A 88 -14.03 0.25 16.95
N PHE A 89 -13.55 1.39 17.47
CA PHE A 89 -12.20 1.88 17.18
C PHE A 89 -11.14 0.85 17.57
N PHE A 90 -11.20 0.32 18.79
CA PHE A 90 -10.29 -0.72 19.27
C PHE A 90 -10.32 -1.97 18.38
N SER A 91 -11.50 -2.46 18.03
CA SER A 91 -11.65 -3.67 17.19
C SER A 91 -11.08 -3.47 15.79
N VAL A 92 -11.29 -2.31 15.17
CA VAL A 92 -10.73 -2.03 13.83
C VAL A 92 -9.20 -1.98 13.90
N VAL A 93 -8.62 -1.26 14.86
CA VAL A 93 -7.16 -1.18 15.03
C VAL A 93 -6.58 -2.56 15.35
N LEU A 94 -7.24 -3.37 16.17
CA LEU A 94 -6.82 -4.74 16.48
C LEU A 94 -6.80 -5.63 15.23
N ILE A 95 -7.80 -5.53 14.35
CA ILE A 95 -7.84 -6.30 13.10
C ILE A 95 -6.68 -5.89 12.20
N ILE A 96 -6.38 -4.59 12.08
CA ILE A 96 -5.25 -4.09 11.29
C ILE A 96 -3.94 -4.66 11.85
N PHE A 97 -3.73 -4.54 13.16
CA PHE A 97 -2.54 -5.09 13.83
C PHE A 97 -2.35 -6.60 13.57
N ILE A 98 -3.42 -7.39 13.65
CA ILE A 98 -3.37 -8.83 13.37
C ILE A 98 -3.00 -9.09 11.90
N VAL A 99 -3.58 -8.34 10.96
CA VAL A 99 -3.27 -8.45 9.53
C VAL A 99 -1.81 -8.06 9.26
N GLU A 100 -1.30 -7.00 9.87
CA GLU A 100 0.09 -6.57 9.73
C GLU A 100 1.06 -7.62 10.24
N VAL A 101 0.83 -8.18 11.44
CA VAL A 101 1.66 -9.24 12.00
C VAL A 101 1.59 -10.50 11.14
N ALA A 102 0.40 -10.90 10.68
CA ALA A 102 0.23 -12.06 9.81
C ALA A 102 0.96 -11.87 8.47
N ALA A 103 0.83 -10.70 7.85
CA ALA A 103 1.53 -10.37 6.60
C ALA A 103 3.05 -10.39 6.80
N ALA A 104 3.56 -9.82 7.88
CA ALA A 104 4.99 -9.83 8.19
C ALA A 104 5.53 -11.26 8.40
N VAL A 105 4.80 -12.11 9.13
CA VAL A 105 5.17 -13.52 9.34
C VAL A 105 5.17 -14.29 8.01
N VAL A 106 4.13 -14.13 7.18
CA VAL A 106 4.05 -14.79 5.88
C VAL A 106 5.18 -14.33 4.96
N ALA A 107 5.44 -13.03 4.88
CA ALA A 107 6.48 -12.48 4.01
C ALA A 107 7.90 -12.87 4.44
N LEU A 108 8.21 -12.87 5.73
CA LEU A 108 9.58 -13.05 6.22
C LEU A 108 9.92 -14.50 6.60
N VAL A 109 8.94 -15.26 7.12
CA VAL A 109 9.16 -16.63 7.59
C VAL A 109 8.72 -17.64 6.54
N PHE A 110 7.52 -17.47 5.98
CA PHE A 110 6.94 -18.38 4.99
C PHE A 110 7.09 -17.88 3.56
N THR A 111 8.31 -17.51 3.18
CA THR A 111 8.63 -16.93 1.85
C THR A 111 8.07 -17.75 0.69
N GLY A 112 8.17 -19.08 0.72
CA GLY A 112 7.59 -19.94 -0.32
C GLY A 112 6.05 -19.87 -0.38
N LEU A 113 5.37 -19.74 0.76
CA LEU A 113 3.92 -19.52 0.77
C LEU A 113 3.56 -18.14 0.21
N ALA A 114 4.31 -17.10 0.59
CA ALA A 114 4.15 -15.76 0.04
C ALA A 114 4.31 -15.74 -1.48
N GLU A 115 5.34 -16.41 -2.00
CA GLU A 115 5.58 -16.58 -3.44
C GLU A 115 4.39 -17.27 -4.12
N THR A 116 3.89 -18.36 -3.54
CA THR A 116 2.79 -19.14 -4.12
C THR A 116 1.49 -18.32 -4.17
N LEU A 117 1.17 -17.61 -3.09
CA LEU A 117 -0.01 -16.75 -3.01
C LEU A 117 0.08 -15.58 -3.99
N LEU A 118 1.23 -14.92 -4.06
CA LEU A 118 1.43 -13.81 -4.98
C LEU A 118 1.46 -14.28 -6.42
N THR A 119 2.05 -15.43 -6.73
CA THR A 119 2.03 -16.01 -8.08
C THR A 119 0.60 -16.33 -8.51
N GLY A 120 -0.21 -16.90 -7.62
CA GLY A 120 -1.62 -17.19 -7.88
C GLY A 120 -2.49 -15.94 -8.08
N LEU A 121 -2.11 -14.79 -7.53
CA LEU A 121 -2.88 -13.54 -7.64
C LEU A 121 -2.36 -12.61 -8.74
N VAL A 122 -1.05 -12.41 -8.81
CA VAL A 122 -0.39 -11.39 -9.63
C VAL A 122 -0.08 -11.89 -11.03
N THR A 123 0.37 -13.14 -11.22
CA THR A 123 0.67 -13.66 -12.57
C THR A 123 -0.57 -13.66 -13.49
N PRO A 124 -1.78 -14.07 -13.04
CA PRO A 124 -2.99 -13.93 -13.85
C PRO A 124 -3.33 -12.47 -14.18
N LEU A 125 -3.14 -11.56 -13.23
CA LEU A 125 -3.34 -10.12 -13.45
C LEU A 125 -2.33 -9.56 -14.46
N LEU A 126 -1.07 -10.00 -14.40
CA LEU A 126 -0.06 -9.67 -15.41
C LEU A 126 -0.49 -10.14 -16.80
N LYS A 127 -0.97 -11.37 -16.92
CA LYS A 127 -1.41 -11.90 -18.22
C LYS A 127 -2.62 -11.17 -18.80
N ASP A 128 -3.60 -10.84 -17.96
CA ASP A 128 -4.87 -10.21 -18.39
C ASP A 128 -4.77 -8.69 -18.55
N LYS A 129 -4.10 -8.01 -17.61
CA LYS A 129 -4.13 -6.55 -17.49
C LYS A 129 -2.88 -5.86 -18.01
N TYR A 130 -1.71 -6.51 -18.01
CA TYR A 130 -0.51 -5.87 -18.52
C TYR A 130 -0.58 -5.71 -20.05
N GLY A 131 -0.41 -4.48 -20.52
CA GLY A 131 -0.63 -4.03 -21.91
C GLY A 131 -2.08 -3.69 -22.25
N ALA A 132 -3.06 -4.29 -21.56
CA ALA A 132 -4.50 -4.08 -21.80
C ALA A 132 -5.06 -2.92 -20.98
N ASP A 133 -4.75 -2.92 -19.68
CA ASP A 133 -5.06 -1.83 -18.77
C ASP A 133 -3.83 -0.92 -18.65
N PRO A 134 -3.88 0.31 -19.17
CA PRO A 134 -2.75 1.21 -19.15
C PRO A 134 -2.35 1.58 -17.70
N THR A 135 -3.29 1.52 -16.75
CA THR A 135 -3.01 1.66 -15.31
C THR A 135 -2.06 0.59 -14.82
N PHE A 136 -2.50 -0.67 -14.97
CA PHE A 136 -1.82 -1.79 -14.35
C PHE A 136 -0.44 -1.94 -14.97
N THR A 137 -0.38 -1.75 -16.28
CA THR A 137 0.87 -1.70 -17.06
C THR A 137 1.85 -0.67 -16.50
N HIS A 138 1.38 0.53 -16.17
CA HIS A 138 2.22 1.59 -15.64
C HIS A 138 2.71 1.29 -14.22
N ILE A 139 1.81 0.92 -13.30
CA ILE A 139 2.19 0.56 -11.92
C ILE A 139 3.26 -0.52 -11.96
N TRP A 140 3.04 -1.56 -12.76
CA TRP A 140 4.00 -2.63 -12.89
C TRP A 140 5.30 -2.20 -13.55
N ASN A 141 5.27 -1.29 -14.53
CA ASN A 141 6.47 -0.70 -15.11
C ASN A 141 7.30 0.07 -14.09
N VAL A 142 6.67 0.87 -13.22
CA VAL A 142 7.35 1.58 -12.13
C VAL A 142 7.94 0.57 -11.16
N THR A 143 7.19 -0.45 -10.74
CA THR A 143 7.72 -1.51 -9.87
C THR A 143 8.95 -2.17 -10.48
N MET A 144 8.88 -2.59 -11.74
CA MET A 144 10.00 -3.20 -12.46
C MET A 144 11.20 -2.26 -12.58
N THR A 145 10.98 -0.96 -12.78
CA THR A 145 12.05 0.03 -12.90
C THR A 145 12.70 0.37 -11.55
N GLU A 146 11.91 0.67 -10.52
CA GLU A 146 12.39 1.08 -9.19
C GLU A 146 13.06 -0.07 -8.43
N VAL A 147 12.56 -1.30 -8.64
CA VAL A 147 13.10 -2.50 -7.99
C VAL A 147 14.11 -3.23 -8.90
N HIS A 148 14.36 -2.71 -10.12
CA HIS A 148 15.28 -3.30 -11.09
C HIS A 148 15.02 -4.80 -11.36
N CYS A 149 13.76 -5.14 -11.60
CA CYS A 149 13.28 -6.52 -11.74
C CYS A 149 12.35 -6.68 -12.96
N CYS A 150 12.03 -7.93 -13.32
CA CYS A 150 11.12 -8.24 -14.41
C CYS A 150 10.16 -9.37 -14.06
N GLY A 151 8.87 -9.14 -14.31
CA GLY A 151 7.81 -10.08 -13.94
C GLY A 151 7.69 -10.24 -12.43
N LEU A 152 6.88 -11.18 -11.96
CA LEU A 152 6.80 -11.46 -10.53
C LEU A 152 7.98 -12.35 -10.12
N ASN A 153 8.15 -13.46 -10.82
CA ASN A 153 9.19 -14.46 -10.60
C ASN A 153 10.26 -14.38 -11.69
N ASN A 154 9.87 -14.12 -12.95
CA ASN A 154 10.78 -13.86 -14.08
C ASN A 154 10.00 -13.34 -15.32
N TYR A 155 10.70 -13.16 -16.44
CA TYR A 155 10.09 -12.72 -17.71
C TYR A 155 9.00 -13.65 -18.27
N THR A 156 9.02 -14.95 -17.95
CA THR A 156 8.03 -15.94 -18.45
C THR A 156 6.64 -15.73 -17.85
N ASP A 157 6.51 -14.92 -16.79
CA ASP A 157 5.19 -14.49 -16.30
C ASP A 157 4.38 -13.75 -17.37
N PHE A 158 5.04 -13.16 -18.37
CA PHE A 158 4.40 -12.51 -19.51
C PHE A 158 4.11 -13.46 -20.68
N ASP A 159 4.50 -14.74 -20.61
CA ASP A 159 4.19 -15.70 -21.66
C ASP A 159 2.67 -15.84 -21.81
N ASP A 160 2.20 -15.81 -23.06
CA ASP A 160 0.77 -15.79 -23.42
C ASP A 160 -0.05 -14.62 -22.88
N SER A 161 0.59 -13.60 -22.31
CA SER A 161 -0.07 -12.37 -21.87
C SER A 161 -0.67 -11.59 -23.05
N TYR A 162 -1.62 -10.71 -22.75
CA TYR A 162 -2.14 -9.76 -23.73
C TYR A 162 -1.01 -8.94 -24.39
N PHE A 163 -0.04 -8.48 -23.60
CA PHE A 163 1.09 -7.71 -24.09
C PHE A 163 1.94 -8.51 -25.09
N TYR A 164 2.35 -9.73 -24.71
CA TYR A 164 3.17 -10.58 -25.58
C TYR A 164 2.44 -10.90 -26.88
N LYS A 165 1.15 -11.28 -26.83
CA LYS A 165 0.35 -11.56 -28.02
C LYS A 165 0.17 -10.37 -28.96
N LYS A 166 0.19 -9.15 -28.42
CA LYS A 166 -0.02 -7.92 -29.19
C LYS A 166 1.27 -7.39 -29.82
N TYR A 167 2.39 -7.46 -29.11
CA TYR A 167 3.64 -6.83 -29.52
C TYR A 167 4.74 -7.83 -29.92
N ASP A 168 4.51 -9.13 -29.71
CA ASP A 168 5.48 -10.21 -29.92
C ASP A 168 6.83 -9.93 -29.21
N SER A 169 6.72 -9.33 -28.02
CA SER A 169 7.87 -8.87 -27.23
C SER A 169 7.55 -8.83 -25.74
N TYR A 170 8.60 -8.81 -24.92
CA TYR A 170 8.53 -8.62 -23.47
C TYR A 170 8.68 -7.14 -23.09
N PRO A 171 8.33 -6.76 -21.85
CA PRO A 171 8.61 -5.43 -21.33
C PRO A 171 10.11 -5.10 -21.41
N ARG A 172 10.44 -3.84 -21.74
CA ARG A 172 11.85 -3.40 -21.86
C ARG A 172 12.69 -3.68 -20.61
N GLN A 173 12.07 -3.60 -19.42
CA GLN A 173 12.72 -3.85 -18.13
C GLN A 173 13.28 -5.28 -18.03
N CYS A 174 12.74 -6.22 -18.80
CA CYS A 174 13.20 -7.60 -18.88
C CYS A 174 14.47 -7.81 -19.71
N CYS A 175 14.83 -6.84 -20.56
CA CYS A 175 16.05 -6.87 -21.37
C CYS A 175 17.06 -5.76 -21.01
N GLY A 176 16.79 -4.99 -19.95
CA GLY A 176 17.57 -3.81 -19.56
C GLY A 176 17.48 -2.65 -20.57
N ASP A 177 18.34 -1.64 -20.43
CA ASP A 177 18.40 -0.44 -21.30
C ASP A 177 18.98 -0.74 -22.71
N THR A 178 18.68 -1.90 -23.27
CA THR A 178 19.11 -2.26 -24.62
C THR A 178 18.24 -1.60 -25.68
N VAL A 179 18.88 -1.04 -26.71
CA VAL A 179 18.21 -0.38 -27.83
C VAL A 179 17.75 -1.46 -28.82
N GLY A 180 16.60 -2.08 -28.57
CA GLY A 180 16.05 -3.12 -29.43
C GLY A 180 14.73 -3.70 -28.93
N ILE A 181 14.11 -4.56 -29.75
CA ILE A 181 12.92 -5.32 -29.35
C ILE A 181 13.35 -6.37 -28.33
N CYS A 182 12.64 -6.44 -27.19
CA CYS A 182 12.92 -7.39 -26.13
C CYS A 182 12.30 -8.74 -26.47
N ASN A 183 13.07 -9.61 -27.12
CA ASN A 183 12.66 -10.95 -27.54
C ASN A 183 12.96 -11.98 -26.44
N SER A 184 12.39 -13.19 -26.53
CA SER A 184 12.60 -14.27 -25.55
C SER A 184 14.07 -14.63 -25.34
N THR A 185 14.87 -14.68 -26.42
CA THR A 185 16.31 -14.97 -26.33
C THR A 185 17.07 -13.91 -25.55
N LEU A 186 16.73 -12.62 -25.78
CA LEU A 186 17.38 -11.50 -25.11
C LEU A 186 16.97 -11.41 -23.64
N ALA A 187 15.68 -11.64 -23.33
CA ALA A 187 15.18 -11.69 -21.96
C ALA A 187 15.83 -12.85 -21.17
N ALA A 188 15.98 -14.01 -21.81
CA ALA A 188 16.67 -15.16 -21.23
C ALA A 188 18.18 -14.90 -21.03
N GLU A 189 18.85 -14.25 -21.99
CA GLU A 189 20.28 -13.92 -21.90
C GLU A 189 20.57 -12.91 -20.78
N LYS A 190 19.72 -11.89 -20.63
CA LYS A 190 19.85 -10.89 -19.56
C LYS A 190 19.51 -11.46 -18.19
N ALA A 191 18.62 -12.45 -18.12
CA ALA A 191 18.25 -13.16 -16.90
C ALA A 191 17.93 -12.22 -15.73
N VAL A 192 17.14 -11.16 -15.98
CA VAL A 192 16.72 -10.20 -14.95
C VAL A 192 15.88 -10.94 -13.90
N ASN A 193 16.19 -10.73 -12.63
CA ASN A 193 15.48 -11.36 -11.51
C ASN A 193 14.00 -10.93 -11.46
N GLY A 194 13.15 -11.82 -10.96
CA GLY A 194 11.77 -11.51 -10.61
C GLY A 194 11.65 -10.44 -9.53
N CYS A 195 10.56 -9.69 -9.55
CA CYS A 195 10.31 -8.67 -8.54
C CYS A 195 10.09 -9.24 -7.13
N PHE A 196 9.47 -10.40 -6.98
CA PHE A 196 9.27 -11.02 -5.67
C PHE A 196 10.59 -11.31 -4.93
N PRO A 197 11.54 -12.08 -5.50
CA PRO A 197 12.82 -12.34 -4.82
C PRO A 197 13.64 -11.06 -4.62
N GLN A 198 13.57 -10.11 -5.57
CA GLN A 198 14.30 -8.85 -5.46
C GLN A 198 13.76 -7.95 -4.33
N ILE A 199 12.44 -7.85 -4.16
CA ILE A 199 11.81 -7.12 -3.04
C ILE A 199 12.20 -7.77 -1.69
N LEU A 200 12.20 -9.10 -1.61
CA LEU A 200 12.62 -9.79 -0.38
C LEU A 200 14.08 -9.51 -0.04
N GLU A 201 14.95 -9.49 -1.04
CA GLU A 201 16.36 -9.16 -0.84
C GLU A 201 16.54 -7.70 -0.38
N GLU A 202 15.79 -6.75 -0.97
CA GLU A 202 15.80 -5.36 -0.54
C GLU A 202 15.31 -5.19 0.90
N ILE A 203 14.26 -5.93 1.30
CA ILE A 203 13.77 -5.93 2.69
C ILE A 203 14.83 -6.48 3.64
N ARG A 204 15.58 -7.52 3.24
CA ARG A 204 16.64 -8.11 4.07
C ARG A 204 17.85 -7.20 4.18
N THR A 205 18.29 -6.60 3.06
CA THR A 205 19.39 -5.64 3.02
C THR A 205 19.09 -4.40 3.85
N ASN A 206 17.85 -3.90 3.78
CA ASN A 206 17.39 -2.72 4.51
C ASN A 206 16.58 -3.06 5.77
N ALA A 207 16.79 -4.24 6.36
CA ALA A 207 15.97 -4.77 7.45
C ALA A 207 15.89 -3.84 8.66
N GLY A 208 16.95 -3.08 8.94
CA GLY A 208 16.94 -2.10 10.03
C GLY A 208 15.92 -0.96 9.82
N VAL A 209 15.86 -0.40 8.61
CA VAL A 209 14.92 0.69 8.29
C VAL A 209 13.50 0.17 8.19
N VAL A 210 13.30 -0.91 7.43
CA VAL A 210 11.97 -1.51 7.24
C VAL A 210 11.41 -2.01 8.57
N GLY A 211 12.23 -2.70 9.37
CA GLY A 211 11.85 -3.17 10.70
C GLY A 211 11.57 -2.01 11.66
N GLY A 212 12.33 -0.92 11.60
CA GLY A 212 12.09 0.29 12.40
C GLY A 212 10.75 0.96 12.08
N VAL A 213 10.41 1.09 10.80
CA VAL A 213 9.10 1.63 10.37
C VAL A 213 7.97 0.72 10.84
N ALA A 214 8.08 -0.59 10.62
CA ALA A 214 7.06 -1.56 11.05
C ALA A 214 6.87 -1.57 12.58
N ALA A 215 7.96 -1.53 13.35
CA ALA A 215 7.90 -1.45 14.81
C ALA A 215 7.26 -0.14 15.29
N GLY A 216 7.52 0.98 14.61
CA GLY A 216 6.91 2.27 14.90
C GLY A 216 5.39 2.26 14.70
N ILE A 217 4.92 1.69 13.58
CA ILE A 217 3.48 1.53 13.29
C ILE A 217 2.84 0.65 14.37
N ALA A 218 3.41 -0.53 14.63
CA ALA A 218 2.92 -1.44 15.67
C ALA A 218 2.85 -0.78 17.06
N ALA A 219 3.87 0.01 17.44
CA ALA A 219 3.87 0.73 18.70
C ALA A 219 2.75 1.77 18.79
N LEU A 220 2.48 2.50 17.71
CA LEU A 220 1.38 3.47 17.64
C LEU A 220 0.02 2.80 17.76
N GLU A 221 -0.18 1.67 17.09
CA GLU A 221 -1.43 0.90 17.18
C GLU A 221 -1.67 0.35 18.58
N ILE A 222 -0.65 -0.24 19.21
CA ILE A 222 -0.72 -0.73 20.59
C ILE A 222 -1.03 0.42 21.55
N ALA A 223 -0.37 1.57 21.39
CA ALA A 223 -0.64 2.75 22.20
C ALA A 223 -2.10 3.23 22.02
N ALA A 224 -2.59 3.29 20.78
CA ALA A 224 -3.97 3.67 20.48
C ALA A 224 -4.99 2.71 21.13
N MET A 225 -4.74 1.40 21.02
CA MET A 225 -5.57 0.36 21.66
C MET A 225 -5.55 0.46 23.19
N ALA A 226 -4.38 0.67 23.79
CA ALA A 226 -4.22 0.83 25.24
C ALA A 226 -4.97 2.07 25.76
N VAL A 227 -4.86 3.19 25.04
CA VAL A 227 -5.57 4.44 25.36
C VAL A 227 -7.09 4.25 25.22
N ALA A 228 -7.54 3.59 24.16
CA ALA A 228 -8.96 3.29 23.97
C ALA A 228 -9.51 2.42 25.10
N MET A 229 -8.78 1.37 25.51
CA MET A 229 -9.21 0.52 26.61
C MET A 229 -9.17 1.24 27.96
N TYR A 230 -8.16 2.08 28.20
CA TYR A 230 -8.09 2.90 29.42
C TYR A 230 -9.29 3.84 29.54
N LEU A 231 -9.64 4.54 28.45
CA LEU A 231 -10.82 5.40 28.42
C LEU A 231 -12.10 4.59 28.60
N TYR A 232 -12.22 3.40 27.98
CA TYR A 232 -13.37 2.51 28.15
C TYR A 232 -13.59 2.14 29.63
N CYS A 233 -12.57 1.64 30.32
CA CYS A 233 -12.67 1.24 31.72
C CYS A 233 -13.03 2.43 32.63
N ARG A 234 -12.44 3.60 32.38
CA ARG A 234 -12.76 4.81 33.15
C ARG A 234 -14.19 5.32 32.95
N LEU A 235 -14.81 5.01 31.81
CA LEU A 235 -16.22 5.30 31.56
C LEU A 235 -17.15 4.25 32.19
N ASP A 236 -16.66 3.07 32.52
CA ASP A 236 -17.38 2.05 33.31
C ASP A 236 -17.42 2.38 34.80
N GLU A 237 -16.41 3.08 35.31
CA GLU A 237 -16.33 3.52 36.71
C GLU A 237 -17.17 4.78 37.04
N LYS A 238 -17.71 5.46 36.02
CA LYS A 238 -18.61 6.62 36.18
C LYS A 238 -20.07 6.19 36.21
#